data_AF-A0A225D586-F1
#
_entry.id   AF-A0A225D586-F1
#
_cell.length_a   1.000
_cell.length_b   1.000
_cell.length_c   1.000
_cell.angle_alpha   90.00
_cell.angle_beta   90.00
_cell.angle_gamma   90.00
#
_symmetry.space_group_name_H-M   'P 1'
#
loop_
_entity.id
_entity.type
_entity.pdbx_description
1 polymer ?
#
loop_
_entity_poly.entity_id
_entity_poly.type
_entity_poly.pdbx_seq_one_letter_code
_entity_poly.pdbx_strand_id
1 'polypeptide(L)'
;MRFRDAELNLRPGQPGGELARDVLSDPPAWWQLKKKKTRDWTGAMAAQSARVDLITLLHPFHSPEYIKKHEPVFADIHSFVVSTKPPAYPFPVDGKEAARGGALFKEHCARCHGTHDTAWTYPNRIVPLKDLGTDPVLAEAVTDREVELMNSTWLAREVGPDGKPYRFLPARGYQAPPLDGVWATAPYFHNASVPTLYHVLNSKARPRVFTRSYRTAEEDYDPVRVGWKVATVEPPDAKLPYAERRNVYDTTRRGQGNGGHTFGDELTEAERAAVIEYLKTL
;
A
#
# COMPACT_ATOMS: atom_id res chain seq x y z
N MET A 1 13.91 -5.38 14.63
CA MET A 1 13.60 -4.91 16.01
C MET A 1 14.01 -5.87 17.12
N ARG A 2 14.02 -7.20 16.93
CA ARG A 2 14.40 -8.16 18.00
C ARG A 2 15.80 -7.90 18.61
N PHE A 3 16.72 -7.38 17.82
CA PHE A 3 18.06 -7.01 18.26
C PHE A 3 18.17 -5.64 18.96
N ARG A 4 17.07 -4.92 19.23
CA ARG A 4 17.08 -3.64 19.98
C ARG A 4 16.21 -3.71 21.24
N ASP A 5 16.60 -2.98 22.30
CA ASP A 5 15.83 -2.85 23.54
C ASP A 5 14.81 -1.69 23.50
N ALA A 6 14.17 -1.42 24.64
CA ALA A 6 13.16 -0.37 24.75
C ALA A 6 13.71 1.05 24.47
N GLU A 7 15.01 1.27 24.72
CA GLU A 7 15.71 2.53 24.47
C GLU A 7 16.45 2.55 23.13
N LEU A 8 16.23 1.51 22.31
CA LEU A 8 16.87 1.27 21.02
C LEU A 8 18.34 0.81 21.11
N ASN A 9 18.87 0.47 22.29
CA ASN A 9 20.22 -0.10 22.40
C ASN A 9 20.28 -1.46 21.70
N LEU A 10 21.43 -1.81 21.14
CA LEU A 10 21.63 -3.16 20.59
C LEU A 10 21.61 -4.19 21.72
N ARG A 11 20.88 -5.28 21.52
CA ARG A 11 20.90 -6.46 22.38
C ARG A 11 22.03 -7.40 21.91
N PRO A 12 23.09 -7.60 22.71
CA PRO A 12 24.17 -8.53 22.33
C PRO A 12 23.64 -9.93 22.07
N GLY A 13 24.17 -10.60 21.05
CA GLY A 13 23.88 -12.02 20.77
C GLY A 13 22.47 -12.31 20.21
N GLN A 14 21.62 -11.30 19.99
CA GLN A 14 20.37 -11.50 19.26
C GLN A 14 20.60 -11.31 17.76
N PRO A 15 20.42 -12.35 16.93
CA PRO A 15 20.50 -12.17 15.49
C PRO A 15 19.47 -11.13 15.05
N GLY A 16 19.86 -10.28 14.10
CA GLY A 16 18.88 -9.56 13.31
C GLY A 16 17.96 -10.59 12.69
N GLY A 17 16.66 -10.56 13.02
CA GLY A 17 15.71 -11.50 12.43
C GLY A 17 15.85 -11.46 10.91
N GLU A 18 15.80 -12.62 10.25
CA GLU A 18 15.75 -12.64 8.79
C GLU A 18 14.51 -11.87 8.35
N LEU A 19 14.69 -10.88 7.49
CA LEU A 19 13.56 -10.33 6.74
C LEU A 19 13.03 -11.49 5.90
N ALA A 20 11.81 -11.95 6.23
CA ALA A 20 11.14 -12.99 5.48
C ALA A 20 11.08 -12.55 4.01
N ARG A 21 11.81 -13.26 3.14
CA ARG A 21 12.06 -12.88 1.73
C ARG A 21 10.78 -12.82 0.88
N ASP A 22 9.68 -13.29 1.45
CA ASP A 22 8.36 -13.43 0.85
C ASP A 22 7.31 -12.51 1.51
N VAL A 23 7.68 -11.67 2.47
CA VAL A 23 6.83 -10.57 2.95
C VAL A 23 7.01 -9.39 2.01
N LEU A 24 6.14 -9.32 1.01
CA LEU A 24 6.21 -8.31 -0.04
C LEU A 24 5.26 -7.16 0.25
N SER A 25 5.77 -5.95 -0.01
CA SER A 25 5.00 -4.71 0.09
C SER A 25 5.49 -3.73 -0.97
N ASP A 26 4.57 -3.19 -1.75
CA ASP A 26 4.75 -1.98 -2.52
C ASP A 26 4.60 -0.76 -1.58
N PRO A 27 5.32 0.36 -1.78
CA PRO A 27 5.16 1.54 -0.93
C PRO A 27 3.79 2.23 -1.15
N PRO A 28 2.99 2.46 -0.10
CA PRO A 28 1.75 3.23 -0.23
C PRO A 28 2.00 4.69 -0.67
N ALA A 29 1.02 5.28 -1.37
CA ALA A 29 1.10 6.67 -1.82
C ALA A 29 1.08 7.67 -0.65
N TRP A 30 2.16 8.42 -0.51
CA TRP A 30 2.36 9.42 0.56
C TRP A 30 1.35 10.57 0.53
N TRP A 31 0.88 10.98 -0.66
CA TRP A 31 -0.13 12.04 -0.79
C TRP A 31 -1.51 11.69 -0.21
N GLN A 32 -1.71 10.44 0.16
CA GLN A 32 -2.94 9.98 0.82
C GLN A 32 -2.86 10.08 2.35
N LEU A 33 -1.65 10.23 2.93
CA LEU A 33 -1.43 10.11 4.37
C LEU A 33 -2.28 11.09 5.19
N LYS A 34 -2.49 12.32 4.70
CA LYS A 34 -3.30 13.35 5.35
C LYS A 34 -4.75 12.95 5.63
N LYS A 35 -5.30 12.00 4.86
CA LYS A 35 -6.66 11.48 5.06
C LYS A 35 -6.71 10.35 6.07
N LYS A 36 -5.58 9.68 6.35
CA LYS A 36 -5.55 8.43 7.11
C LYS A 36 -5.41 8.67 8.62
N LYS A 37 -5.98 7.76 9.42
CA LYS A 37 -5.76 7.63 10.87
C LYS A 37 -4.71 6.57 11.20
N THR A 38 -4.65 5.51 10.38
CA THR A 38 -3.59 4.51 10.40
C THR A 38 -2.85 4.49 9.07
N ARG A 39 -1.59 4.09 9.04
CA ARG A 39 -0.74 4.03 7.83
C ARG A 39 -0.29 2.60 7.57
N ASP A 40 0.60 2.43 6.58
CA ASP A 40 0.94 1.15 5.95
C ASP A 40 -0.26 0.46 5.27
N TRP A 41 -0.09 -0.77 4.81
CA TRP A 41 -1.16 -1.56 4.17
C TRP A 41 -2.07 -2.26 5.18
N THR A 42 -1.55 -2.64 6.34
CA THR A 42 -2.26 -3.35 7.39
C THR A 42 -3.03 -2.42 8.33
N GLY A 43 -2.68 -1.13 8.35
CA GLY A 43 -3.18 -0.17 9.32
C GLY A 43 -2.56 -0.36 10.71
N ALA A 44 -1.40 -1.00 10.81
CA ALA A 44 -0.78 -1.34 12.08
C ALA A 44 -0.15 -0.12 12.78
N MET A 45 0.06 0.98 12.09
CA MET A 45 0.78 2.15 12.62
C MET A 45 -0.12 3.39 12.61
N ALA A 46 0.04 4.28 13.59
CA ALA A 46 -0.64 5.58 13.58
C ALA A 46 -0.16 6.43 12.41
N ALA A 47 -1.10 7.01 11.65
CA ALA A 47 -0.76 7.82 10.47
C ALA A 47 -0.04 9.12 10.84
N GLN A 48 -0.27 9.64 12.04
CA GLN A 48 0.28 10.91 12.54
C GLN A 48 1.64 10.77 13.23
N SER A 49 2.10 9.54 13.47
CA SER A 49 3.40 9.32 14.11
C SER A 49 4.51 9.64 13.11
N ALA A 50 5.37 10.59 13.46
CA ALA A 50 6.63 10.82 12.75
C ALA A 50 7.71 9.83 13.23
N ARG A 51 7.66 9.36 14.48
CA ARG A 51 8.66 8.43 15.03
C ARG A 51 8.70 7.11 14.30
N VAL A 52 7.56 6.63 13.81
CA VAL A 52 7.50 5.35 13.09
C VAL A 52 8.35 5.34 11.83
N ASP A 53 8.60 6.50 11.21
CA ASP A 53 9.45 6.62 10.03
C ASP A 53 10.94 6.41 10.35
N LEU A 54 11.36 6.61 11.60
CA LEU A 54 12.71 6.30 12.07
C LEU A 54 12.98 4.79 12.14
N ILE A 55 12.00 3.92 11.87
CA ILE A 55 12.23 2.47 11.75
C ILE A 55 13.30 2.14 10.70
N THR A 56 13.43 2.99 9.68
CA THR A 56 14.44 2.93 8.62
C THR A 56 15.87 3.16 9.14
N LEU A 57 16.03 3.86 10.27
CA LEU A 57 17.32 4.11 10.91
C LEU A 57 17.73 3.03 11.90
N LEU A 58 16.97 1.95 12.08
CA LEU A 58 17.28 0.95 13.09
C LEU A 58 18.43 -0.01 12.73
N HIS A 59 19.15 0.26 11.65
CA HIS A 59 20.33 -0.49 11.23
C HIS A 59 21.37 -0.62 12.37
N PRO A 60 22.03 -1.77 12.60
CA PRO A 60 22.99 -1.96 13.69
C PRO A 60 24.14 -0.94 13.78
N PHE A 61 24.46 -0.24 12.69
CA PHE A 61 25.48 0.80 12.66
C PHE A 61 25.03 2.14 13.28
N HIS A 62 23.75 2.30 13.59
CA HIS A 62 23.23 3.51 14.23
C HIS A 62 23.06 3.30 15.75
N SER A 63 23.66 4.19 16.53
CA SER A 63 23.46 4.24 17.98
C SER A 63 22.05 4.77 18.31
N PRO A 64 21.53 4.50 19.52
CA PRO A 64 20.29 5.11 20.00
C PRO A 64 20.29 6.64 19.94
N GLU A 65 21.42 7.26 20.30
CA GLU A 65 21.60 8.71 20.28
C GLU A 65 21.51 9.23 18.85
N TYR A 66 22.14 8.53 17.89
CA TYR A 66 22.01 8.86 16.48
C TYR A 66 20.56 8.82 16.03
N ILE A 67 19.82 7.74 16.34
CA ILE A 67 18.42 7.60 15.93
C ILE A 67 17.57 8.72 16.55
N LYS A 68 17.63 8.90 17.87
CA LYS A 68 16.84 9.89 18.61
C LYS A 68 17.17 11.33 18.17
N LYS A 69 18.42 11.63 17.83
CA LYS A 69 18.84 12.95 17.33
C LYS A 69 18.14 13.35 16.02
N HIS A 70 17.70 12.40 15.19
CA HIS A 70 17.03 12.69 13.92
C HIS A 70 15.51 12.88 14.04
N GLU A 71 14.94 12.74 15.24
CA GLU A 71 13.50 12.94 15.46
C GLU A 71 12.96 14.26 14.87
N PRO A 72 13.62 15.43 15.05
CA PRO A 72 13.13 16.69 14.47
C PRO A 72 13.10 16.67 12.93
N VAL A 73 14.13 16.07 12.30
CA VAL A 73 14.20 15.96 10.83
C VAL A 73 13.08 15.08 10.30
N PHE A 74 12.75 13.99 10.99
CA PHE A 74 11.66 13.12 10.61
C PHE A 74 10.28 13.76 10.85
N ALA A 75 10.14 14.64 11.84
CA ALA A 75 8.94 15.46 11.99
C ALA A 75 8.76 16.44 10.81
N ASP A 76 9.85 17.03 10.29
CA ASP A 76 9.81 17.86 9.09
C ASP A 76 9.45 17.05 7.84
N ILE A 77 10.07 15.87 7.65
CA ILE A 77 9.74 14.94 6.55
C ILE A 77 8.27 14.52 6.63
N HIS A 78 7.78 14.20 7.82
CA HIS A 78 6.38 13.83 8.04
C HIS A 78 5.44 14.97 7.64
N SER A 79 5.75 16.20 8.06
CA SER A 79 4.99 17.41 7.71
C SER A 79 4.98 17.64 6.20
N PHE A 80 6.12 17.46 5.53
CA PHE A 80 6.22 17.51 4.07
C PHE A 80 5.31 16.46 3.41
N VAL A 81 5.41 15.20 3.82
CA VAL A 81 4.59 14.10 3.31
C VAL A 81 3.09 14.40 3.44
N VAL A 82 2.64 14.85 4.61
CA VAL A 82 1.23 15.23 4.86
C VAL A 82 0.79 16.41 3.98
N SER A 83 1.70 17.31 3.63
CA SER A 83 1.39 18.45 2.75
C SER A 83 1.28 18.11 1.26
N THR A 84 1.77 16.93 0.85
CA THR A 84 1.77 16.54 -0.57
C THR A 84 0.35 16.37 -1.13
N LYS A 85 0.23 16.52 -2.46
CA LYS A 85 -1.04 16.40 -3.18
C LYS A 85 -0.96 15.29 -4.23
N PRO A 86 -2.05 14.56 -4.48
CA PRO A 86 -2.12 13.61 -5.58
C PRO A 86 -1.87 14.33 -6.91
N PRO A 87 -1.20 13.68 -7.88
CA PRO A 87 -1.07 14.23 -9.22
C PRO A 87 -2.42 14.17 -9.95
N ALA A 88 -2.73 15.21 -10.73
CA ALA A 88 -3.89 15.19 -11.61
C ALA A 88 -3.68 14.20 -12.77
N TYR A 89 -4.76 13.55 -13.21
CA TYR A 89 -4.71 12.68 -14.37
C TYR A 89 -4.40 13.48 -15.64
N PRO A 90 -3.36 13.11 -16.42
CA PRO A 90 -2.86 13.95 -17.51
C PRO A 90 -3.60 13.73 -18.85
N PHE A 91 -4.47 12.73 -18.94
CA PHE A 91 -5.20 12.40 -20.17
C PHE A 91 -6.65 12.92 -20.14
N PRO A 92 -7.33 12.99 -21.30
CA PRO A 92 -8.74 13.31 -21.34
C PRO A 92 -9.60 12.37 -20.49
N VAL A 93 -10.65 12.95 -19.88
CA VAL A 93 -11.68 12.22 -19.14
C VAL A 93 -13.04 12.57 -19.72
N ASP A 94 -13.87 11.56 -19.96
CA ASP A 94 -15.28 11.74 -20.31
C ASP A 94 -16.07 12.06 -19.04
N GLY A 95 -16.47 13.34 -18.90
CA GLY A 95 -17.21 13.80 -17.73
C GLY A 95 -18.58 13.14 -17.52
N LYS A 96 -19.27 12.69 -18.58
CA LYS A 96 -20.57 12.02 -18.46
C LYS A 96 -20.38 10.60 -17.92
N GLU A 97 -19.40 9.88 -18.46
CA GLU A 97 -19.06 8.54 -17.99
C GLU A 97 -18.46 8.58 -16.58
N ALA A 98 -17.62 9.56 -16.25
CA ALA A 98 -17.12 9.77 -14.90
C ALA A 98 -18.26 10.06 -13.90
N ALA A 99 -19.28 10.85 -14.27
CA ALA A 99 -20.44 11.08 -13.43
C ALA A 99 -21.25 9.79 -13.18
N ARG A 100 -21.46 8.98 -14.24
CA ARG A 100 -22.08 7.64 -14.13
C ARG A 100 -21.27 6.73 -13.21
N GLY A 101 -19.95 6.74 -13.37
CA GLY A 101 -19.01 5.98 -12.54
C GLY A 101 -19.00 6.41 -11.08
N GLY A 102 -19.15 7.70 -10.81
CA GLY A 102 -19.23 8.25 -9.46
C GLY A 102 -20.45 7.73 -8.70
N ALA A 103 -21.60 7.58 -9.38
CA ALA A 103 -22.79 6.98 -8.77
C ALA A 103 -22.55 5.51 -8.38
N LEU A 104 -21.99 4.71 -9.29
CA LEU A 104 -21.62 3.31 -9.04
C LEU A 104 -20.57 3.20 -7.93
N PHE A 105 -19.56 4.06 -7.93
CA PHE A 105 -18.53 4.09 -6.90
C PHE A 105 -19.12 4.36 -5.52
N LYS A 106 -20.05 5.30 -5.42
CA LYS A 106 -20.74 5.63 -4.16
C LYS A 106 -21.52 4.43 -3.63
N GLU A 107 -22.18 3.68 -4.50
CA GLU A 107 -22.96 2.50 -4.16
C GLU A 107 -22.08 1.31 -3.71
N HIS A 108 -21.03 1.00 -4.47
CA HIS A 108 -20.28 -0.25 -4.31
C HIS A 108 -18.96 -0.09 -3.52
N CYS A 109 -18.31 1.08 -3.56
CA CYS A 109 -16.91 1.24 -3.15
C CYS A 109 -16.72 2.17 -1.94
N ALA A 110 -17.49 3.25 -1.86
CA ALA A 110 -17.27 4.34 -0.89
C ALA A 110 -17.35 3.90 0.58
N ARG A 111 -18.08 2.82 0.89
CA ARG A 111 -18.14 2.25 2.25
C ARG A 111 -16.78 1.83 2.82
N CYS A 112 -15.82 1.50 1.96
CA CYS A 112 -14.45 1.12 2.34
C CYS A 112 -13.46 2.25 2.03
N HIS A 113 -13.54 2.83 0.84
CA HIS A 113 -12.55 3.77 0.31
C HIS A 113 -12.84 5.24 0.64
N GLY A 114 -14.03 5.55 1.15
CA GLY A 114 -14.46 6.91 1.42
C GLY A 114 -15.04 7.63 0.21
N THR A 115 -15.33 8.92 0.40
CA THR A 115 -15.74 9.86 -0.65
C THR A 115 -14.61 10.84 -0.94
N HIS A 116 -14.67 11.48 -2.11
CA HIS A 116 -13.56 12.28 -2.67
C HIS A 116 -13.99 13.66 -3.15
N ASP A 117 -15.23 14.03 -2.86
CA ASP A 117 -15.79 15.36 -3.09
C ASP A 117 -15.22 16.40 -2.10
N THR A 118 -15.65 17.65 -2.21
CA THR A 118 -15.15 18.74 -1.35
C THR A 118 -15.36 18.49 0.14
N ALA A 119 -16.40 17.74 0.50
CA ALA A 119 -16.71 17.30 1.85
C ALA A 119 -16.29 15.84 2.13
N TRP A 120 -15.20 15.40 1.48
CA TRP A 120 -14.69 14.04 1.54
C TRP A 120 -14.75 13.41 2.93
N THR A 121 -15.02 12.11 2.96
CA THR A 121 -14.99 11.28 4.17
C THR A 121 -14.08 10.09 3.94
N TYR A 122 -13.34 9.68 4.96
CA TYR A 122 -12.51 8.48 4.89
C TYR A 122 -12.77 7.56 6.09
N PRO A 123 -13.39 6.38 5.90
CA PRO A 123 -13.72 5.46 6.99
C PRO A 123 -12.50 4.90 7.73
N ASN A 124 -11.31 4.93 7.11
CA ASN A 124 -10.12 4.26 7.63
C ASN A 124 -10.37 2.76 7.93
N ARG A 125 -11.09 2.10 7.03
CA ARG A 125 -11.54 0.72 7.23
C ARG A 125 -10.41 -0.26 6.98
N ILE A 126 -10.15 -1.11 7.99
CA ILE A 126 -9.35 -2.33 7.83
C ILE A 126 -10.31 -3.45 7.44
N VAL A 127 -10.16 -3.99 6.23
CA VAL A 127 -11.00 -5.07 5.71
C VAL A 127 -10.36 -6.41 6.13
N PRO A 128 -11.07 -7.26 6.88
CA PRO A 128 -10.54 -8.55 7.31
C PRO A 128 -10.12 -9.44 6.14
N LEU A 129 -9.03 -10.20 6.29
CA LEU A 129 -8.52 -11.09 5.23
C LEU A 129 -9.58 -12.09 4.73
N LYS A 130 -10.43 -12.62 5.62
CA LYS A 130 -11.51 -13.54 5.27
C LYS A 130 -12.53 -12.94 4.28
N ASP A 131 -12.72 -11.62 4.33
CA ASP A 131 -13.68 -10.91 3.49
C ASP A 131 -12.97 -10.35 2.24
N LEU A 132 -11.71 -9.92 2.38
CA LEU A 132 -10.92 -9.32 1.31
C LEU A 132 -10.31 -10.36 0.37
N GLY A 133 -9.79 -11.48 0.88
CA GLY A 133 -9.23 -12.58 0.09
C GLY A 133 -7.92 -12.30 -0.66
N THR A 134 -7.29 -11.14 -0.47
CA THR A 134 -5.96 -10.82 -1.05
C THR A 134 -4.85 -11.60 -0.35
N ASP A 135 -3.65 -11.65 -0.93
CA ASP A 135 -2.51 -12.38 -0.36
C ASP A 135 -2.30 -12.06 1.14
N PRO A 136 -2.28 -13.06 2.02
CA PRO A 136 -2.31 -12.83 3.46
C PRO A 136 -0.93 -12.59 4.08
N VAL A 137 0.17 -12.83 3.35
CA VAL A 137 1.50 -12.99 3.92
C VAL A 137 1.98 -11.73 4.66
N LEU A 138 1.71 -10.53 4.11
CA LEU A 138 2.09 -9.28 4.77
C LEU A 138 1.30 -9.05 6.06
N ALA A 139 -0.02 -9.26 6.04
CA ALA A 139 -0.86 -9.11 7.23
C ALA A 139 -0.53 -10.14 8.32
N GLU A 140 -0.25 -11.40 7.94
CA GLU A 140 0.14 -12.46 8.88
C GLU A 140 1.52 -12.24 9.49
N ALA A 141 2.40 -11.51 8.82
CA ALA A 141 3.71 -11.17 9.37
C ALA A 141 3.60 -10.26 10.60
N VAL A 142 2.57 -9.42 10.71
CA VAL A 142 2.37 -8.52 11.85
C VAL A 142 1.71 -9.28 13.01
N THR A 143 2.52 -10.00 13.78
CA THR A 143 2.06 -10.79 14.92
C THR A 143 1.83 -9.94 16.18
N ASP A 144 0.97 -10.42 17.09
CA ASP A 144 0.74 -9.77 18.40
C ASP A 144 2.05 -9.57 19.18
N ARG A 145 2.96 -10.55 19.13
CA ARG A 145 4.30 -10.45 19.74
C ARG A 145 5.13 -9.29 19.15
N GLU A 146 5.04 -9.07 17.84
CA GLU A 146 5.77 -7.99 17.18
C GLU A 146 5.16 -6.63 17.50
N VAL A 147 3.83 -6.55 17.57
CA VAL A 147 3.11 -5.37 18.05
C VAL A 147 3.49 -5.02 19.48
N GLU A 148 3.52 -6.00 20.39
CA GLU A 148 3.96 -5.83 21.78
C GLU A 148 5.41 -5.35 21.86
N LEU A 149 6.31 -5.95 21.07
CA LEU A 149 7.70 -5.54 21.00
C LEU A 149 7.80 -4.08 20.55
N MET A 150 7.13 -3.69 19.46
CA MET A 150 7.15 -2.31 18.96
C MET A 150 6.61 -1.34 20.02
N ASN A 151 5.49 -1.69 20.67
CA ASN A 151 4.85 -0.89 21.71
C ASN A 151 5.69 -0.76 23.00
N SER A 152 6.66 -1.64 23.22
CA SER A 152 7.61 -1.54 24.34
C SER A 152 8.74 -0.54 24.10
N THR A 153 8.94 -0.13 22.84
CA THR A 153 10.09 0.70 22.44
C THR A 153 9.80 2.19 22.47
N TRP A 154 10.87 2.99 22.44
CA TRP A 154 10.83 4.45 22.32
C TRP A 154 9.98 4.95 21.15
N LEU A 155 9.89 4.19 20.05
CA LEU A 155 9.09 4.55 18.87
C LEU A 155 7.60 4.73 19.22
N ALA A 156 7.05 3.91 20.11
CA ALA A 156 5.65 3.95 20.53
C ALA A 156 5.39 4.91 21.71
N ARG A 157 6.37 5.76 22.05
CA ARG A 157 6.24 6.79 23.09
C ARG A 157 6.00 8.19 22.53
N GLU A 158 5.85 8.31 21.22
CA GLU A 158 5.36 9.57 20.62
C GLU A 158 3.92 9.78 21.05
N VAL A 159 3.59 11.00 21.47
CA VAL A 159 2.30 11.32 22.07
C VAL A 159 1.55 12.24 21.11
N GLY A 160 0.28 11.91 20.86
CA GLY A 160 -0.59 12.75 20.05
C GLY A 160 -1.11 13.98 20.79
N PRO A 161 -1.87 14.84 20.10
CA PRO A 161 -2.46 16.05 20.70
C PRO A 161 -3.39 15.79 21.89
N ASP A 162 -3.92 14.56 22.02
CA ASP A 162 -4.78 14.13 23.12
C ASP A 162 -4.01 13.62 24.35
N GLY A 163 -2.68 13.73 24.34
CA GLY A 163 -1.82 13.27 25.43
C GLY A 163 -1.65 11.75 25.48
N LYS A 164 -2.15 10.99 24.49
CA LYS A 164 -2.01 9.53 24.44
C LYS A 164 -0.90 9.09 23.48
N PRO A 165 -0.15 8.03 23.82
CA PRO A 165 0.89 7.52 22.94
C PRO A 165 0.29 6.89 21.68
N TYR A 166 0.93 7.13 20.53
CA TYR A 166 0.66 6.37 19.32
C TYR A 166 1.07 4.92 19.51
N ARG A 167 0.14 3.99 19.22
CA ARG A 167 0.35 2.55 19.39
C ARG A 167 0.41 1.85 18.05
N PHE A 168 1.24 0.81 18.01
CA PHE A 168 1.14 -0.22 16.99
C PHE A 168 -0.07 -1.09 17.28
N LEU A 169 -0.81 -1.46 16.24
CA LEU A 169 -2.05 -2.23 16.31
C LEU A 169 -1.85 -3.57 15.60
N PRO A 170 -2.52 -4.64 16.07
CA PRO A 170 -2.51 -5.93 15.38
C PRO A 170 -3.11 -5.82 13.98
N ALA A 171 -2.47 -6.44 13.00
CA ALA A 171 -3.01 -6.57 11.65
C ALA A 171 -3.89 -7.82 11.57
N ARG A 172 -5.11 -7.68 11.05
CA ARG A 172 -6.00 -8.82 10.74
C ARG A 172 -6.63 -8.69 9.34
N GLY A 173 -6.01 -7.89 8.49
CA GLY A 173 -6.58 -7.42 7.24
C GLY A 173 -5.73 -6.33 6.60
N TYR A 174 -6.26 -5.73 5.54
CA TYR A 174 -5.65 -4.57 4.90
C TYR A 174 -6.57 -3.36 4.93
N GLN A 175 -5.96 -2.20 5.12
CA GLN A 175 -6.61 -0.91 5.04
C GLN A 175 -7.01 -0.64 3.60
N ALA A 176 -8.30 -0.37 3.35
CA ALA A 176 -8.76 0.16 2.07
C ALA A 176 -8.20 1.60 1.94
N PRO A 177 -7.28 1.88 1.01
CA PRO A 177 -6.66 3.21 0.92
C PRO A 177 -7.67 4.24 0.39
N PRO A 178 -7.50 5.53 0.70
CA PRO A 178 -8.07 6.59 -0.13
C PRO A 178 -7.63 6.37 -1.59
N LEU A 179 -8.46 6.78 -2.54
CA LEU A 179 -8.20 6.56 -3.97
C LEU A 179 -7.76 7.84 -4.71
N ASP A 180 -7.46 8.90 -3.98
CA ASP A 180 -6.90 10.12 -4.56
C ASP A 180 -5.58 9.81 -5.29
N GLY A 181 -5.47 10.21 -6.56
CA GLY A 181 -4.32 9.94 -7.43
C GLY A 181 -4.10 8.46 -7.76
N VAL A 182 -5.10 7.58 -7.59
CA VAL A 182 -4.97 6.13 -7.81
C VAL A 182 -4.52 5.77 -9.24
N TRP A 183 -4.76 6.66 -10.20
CA TRP A 183 -4.25 6.47 -11.56
C TRP A 183 -2.71 6.34 -11.58
N ALA A 184 -2.00 7.06 -10.71
CA ALA A 184 -0.54 7.13 -10.72
C ALA A 184 0.15 6.03 -9.89
N THR A 185 -0.60 5.07 -9.33
CA THR A 185 -0.08 4.10 -8.35
C THR A 185 -0.16 2.65 -8.84
N ALA A 186 -0.15 2.43 -10.15
CA ALA A 186 -0.03 1.07 -10.69
C ALA A 186 1.40 0.53 -10.48
N PRO A 187 1.59 -0.78 -10.26
CA PRO A 187 0.55 -1.80 -10.06
C PRO A 187 -0.16 -1.70 -8.70
N TYR A 188 -1.32 -2.32 -8.60
CA TYR A 188 -2.24 -2.25 -7.47
C TYR A 188 -2.10 -3.44 -6.50
N PHE A 189 -2.77 -3.28 -5.35
CA PHE A 189 -2.68 -4.09 -4.13
C PHE A 189 -1.37 -3.92 -3.38
N HIS A 190 -1.35 -4.43 -2.14
CA HIS A 190 -0.21 -4.27 -1.24
C HIS A 190 1.08 -4.87 -1.79
N ASN A 191 1.01 -5.83 -2.69
CA ASN A 191 2.15 -6.54 -3.26
C ASN A 191 2.40 -6.22 -4.74
N ALA A 192 1.74 -5.20 -5.31
CA ALA A 192 1.86 -4.82 -6.73
C ALA A 192 1.54 -5.94 -7.73
N SER A 193 0.62 -6.85 -7.37
CA SER A 193 0.29 -8.05 -8.16
C SER A 193 -0.76 -7.83 -9.25
N VAL A 194 -1.42 -6.66 -9.29
CA VAL A 194 -2.50 -6.36 -10.24
C VAL A 194 -2.14 -5.15 -11.10
N PRO A 195 -1.95 -5.30 -12.43
CA PRO A 195 -1.25 -4.27 -13.22
C PRO A 195 -2.07 -3.02 -13.57
N THR A 196 -3.41 -3.12 -13.60
CA THR A 196 -4.28 -2.00 -13.97
C THR A 196 -5.57 -1.97 -13.13
N LEU A 197 -6.28 -0.83 -13.05
CA LEU A 197 -7.58 -0.74 -12.36
C LEU A 197 -8.62 -1.66 -12.98
N TYR A 198 -8.58 -1.86 -14.30
CA TYR A 198 -9.40 -2.87 -14.97
C TYR A 198 -9.23 -4.26 -14.33
N HIS A 199 -8.00 -4.68 -14.06
CA HIS A 199 -7.72 -5.96 -13.42
C HIS A 199 -8.09 -5.98 -11.93
N VAL A 200 -8.12 -4.83 -11.25
CA VAL A 200 -8.65 -4.73 -9.87
C VAL A 200 -10.15 -5.04 -9.88
N LEU A 201 -10.89 -4.45 -10.83
CA LEU A 201 -12.34 -4.56 -10.95
C LEU A 201 -12.80 -5.80 -11.75
N ASN A 202 -11.90 -6.54 -12.38
CA ASN A 202 -12.18 -7.80 -13.08
C ASN A 202 -11.15 -8.85 -12.69
N SER A 203 -11.44 -9.60 -11.63
CA SER A 203 -10.49 -10.59 -11.08
C SER A 203 -10.16 -11.70 -12.08
N LYS A 204 -11.13 -12.07 -12.92
CA LYS A 204 -11.00 -13.13 -13.93
C LYS A 204 -10.03 -12.77 -15.07
N ALA A 205 -9.75 -11.48 -15.26
CA ALA A 205 -8.83 -11.01 -16.28
C ALA A 205 -7.38 -10.88 -15.79
N ARG A 206 -7.11 -11.06 -14.50
CA ARG A 206 -5.78 -10.82 -13.91
C ARG A 206 -4.74 -11.78 -14.51
N PRO A 207 -3.61 -11.29 -15.04
CA PRO A 207 -2.57 -12.17 -15.55
C PRO A 207 -1.91 -12.92 -14.40
N ARG A 208 -1.66 -14.23 -14.60
CA ARG A 208 -0.99 -15.10 -13.62
C ARG A 208 0.51 -14.84 -13.55
N VAL A 209 1.14 -14.63 -14.71
CA VAL A 209 2.56 -14.32 -14.82
C VAL A 209 2.71 -13.26 -15.90
N PHE A 210 3.38 -12.15 -15.58
CA PHE A 210 3.47 -11.02 -16.48
C PHE A 210 4.78 -10.25 -16.36
N THR A 211 5.11 -9.52 -17.41
CA THR A 211 6.21 -8.55 -17.44
C THR A 211 5.73 -7.23 -18.02
N ARG A 212 6.50 -6.16 -17.84
CA ARG A 212 6.30 -4.83 -18.42
C ARG A 212 7.61 -4.34 -19.03
N SER A 213 7.58 -3.21 -19.73
CA SER A 213 8.79 -2.61 -20.30
C SER A 213 9.77 -2.03 -19.26
N TYR A 214 9.31 -1.82 -18.02
CA TYR A 214 10.03 -1.12 -16.93
C TYR A 214 10.45 0.32 -17.25
N ARG A 215 9.97 0.85 -18.37
CA ARG A 215 10.01 2.27 -18.69
C ARG A 215 8.78 2.96 -18.07
N THR A 216 8.80 4.29 -18.10
CA THR A 216 7.80 5.16 -17.46
C THR A 216 7.28 6.23 -18.42
N ALA A 217 7.45 6.02 -19.73
CA ALA A 217 6.94 6.94 -20.73
C ALA A 217 5.44 6.69 -20.98
N GLU A 218 4.77 7.65 -21.60
CA GLU A 218 3.32 7.60 -21.86
C GLU A 218 2.94 6.34 -22.66
N GLU A 219 3.76 5.94 -23.62
CA GLU A 219 3.54 4.76 -24.45
C GLU A 219 3.59 3.44 -23.67
N ASP A 220 4.19 3.40 -22.47
CA ASP A 220 4.25 2.23 -21.61
C ASP A 220 3.04 2.13 -20.66
N TYR A 221 2.23 3.19 -20.56
CA TYR A 221 1.05 3.29 -19.72
C TYR A 221 -0.24 3.05 -20.53
N ASP A 222 -1.23 2.39 -19.94
CA ASP A 222 -2.56 2.14 -20.51
C ASP A 222 -3.57 3.12 -19.88
N PRO A 223 -3.97 4.21 -20.58
CA PRO A 223 -4.93 5.18 -20.07
C PRO A 223 -6.38 4.68 -20.10
N VAL A 224 -6.67 3.57 -20.79
CA VAL A 224 -8.02 2.98 -20.84
C VAL A 224 -8.23 2.08 -19.64
N ARG A 225 -7.28 1.18 -19.37
CA ARG A 225 -7.33 0.26 -18.23
C ARG A 225 -6.77 0.85 -16.93
N VAL A 226 -6.10 2.00 -17.03
CA VAL A 226 -5.43 2.77 -15.97
C VAL A 226 -4.40 1.90 -15.25
N GLY A 227 -3.19 1.85 -15.80
CA GLY A 227 -2.02 1.19 -15.22
C GLY A 227 -0.94 0.87 -16.24
N TRP A 228 -0.06 -0.09 -15.93
CA TRP A 228 1.02 -0.45 -16.84
C TRP A 228 0.55 -1.39 -17.94
N LYS A 229 1.01 -1.17 -19.18
CA LYS A 229 0.92 -2.20 -20.23
C LYS A 229 1.79 -3.39 -19.85
N VAL A 230 1.21 -4.58 -19.92
CA VAL A 230 1.87 -5.83 -19.54
C VAL A 230 1.73 -6.87 -20.64
N ALA A 231 2.69 -7.79 -20.70
CA ALA A 231 2.61 -9.00 -21.51
C ALA A 231 2.55 -10.22 -20.57
N THR A 232 1.62 -11.14 -20.86
CA THR A 232 1.61 -12.46 -20.21
C THR A 232 2.79 -13.27 -20.74
N VAL A 233 3.52 -13.89 -19.83
CA VAL A 233 4.72 -14.69 -20.13
C VAL A 233 4.70 -15.97 -19.29
N GLU A 234 5.53 -16.93 -19.64
CA GLU A 234 5.79 -18.08 -18.78
C GLU A 234 6.71 -17.71 -17.60
N PRO A 235 6.68 -18.46 -16.48
CA PRO A 235 7.68 -18.32 -15.43
C PRO A 235 9.11 -18.39 -15.98
N PRO A 236 10.03 -17.52 -15.54
CA PRO A 236 11.38 -17.49 -16.09
C PRO A 236 12.15 -18.76 -15.69
N ASP A 237 12.98 -19.29 -16.61
CA ASP A 237 13.86 -20.43 -16.31
C ASP A 237 14.74 -20.09 -15.10
N ALA A 238 14.80 -21.00 -14.13
CA ALA A 238 15.60 -20.85 -12.92
C ALA A 238 17.10 -20.64 -13.19
N LYS A 239 17.59 -21.06 -14.36
CA LYS A 239 18.97 -20.87 -14.83
C LYS A 239 19.26 -19.44 -15.28
N LEU A 240 18.23 -18.62 -15.57
CA LEU A 240 18.44 -17.24 -15.95
C LEU A 240 19.04 -16.43 -14.78
N PRO A 241 19.89 -15.43 -15.09
CA PRO A 241 20.39 -14.49 -14.09
C PRO A 241 19.24 -13.90 -13.28
N TYR A 242 19.46 -13.73 -11.97
CA TYR A 242 18.44 -13.14 -11.07
C TYR A 242 17.92 -11.79 -11.58
N ALA A 243 18.79 -10.98 -12.18
CA ALA A 243 18.45 -9.68 -12.75
C ALA A 243 17.43 -9.76 -13.90
N GLU A 244 17.39 -10.86 -14.62
CA GLU A 244 16.39 -11.12 -15.67
C GLU A 244 15.13 -11.73 -15.07
N ARG A 245 15.28 -12.69 -14.15
CA ARG A 245 14.13 -13.33 -13.47
C ARG A 245 13.27 -12.34 -12.70
N ARG A 246 13.86 -11.29 -12.11
CA ARG A 246 13.13 -10.24 -11.38
C ARG A 246 12.29 -9.32 -12.27
N ASN A 247 12.47 -9.37 -13.60
CA ASN A 247 11.65 -8.64 -14.56
C ASN A 247 10.35 -9.39 -14.91
N VAL A 248 10.06 -10.51 -14.25
CA VAL A 248 8.80 -11.24 -14.38
C VAL A 248 8.13 -11.30 -13.01
N TYR A 249 6.88 -10.88 -12.95
CA TYR A 249 6.03 -11.01 -11.78
C TYR A 249 5.23 -12.31 -11.90
N ASP A 250 5.40 -13.21 -10.93
CA ASP A 250 4.73 -14.53 -10.89
C ASP A 250 3.84 -14.60 -9.65
N THR A 251 2.53 -14.61 -9.86
CA THR A 251 1.55 -14.53 -8.77
C THR A 251 1.36 -15.86 -8.03
N THR A 252 2.04 -16.92 -8.46
CA THR A 252 2.01 -18.22 -7.78
C THR A 252 3.02 -18.34 -6.64
N ARG A 253 3.93 -17.38 -6.54
CA ARG A 253 4.94 -17.33 -5.48
C ARG A 253 4.31 -16.78 -4.19
N ARG A 254 4.77 -17.30 -3.05
CA ARG A 254 4.32 -16.85 -1.71
C ARG A 254 4.53 -15.33 -1.57
N GLY A 255 3.49 -14.61 -1.14
CA GLY A 255 3.49 -13.16 -0.99
C GLY A 255 3.15 -12.39 -2.28
N GLN A 256 3.05 -13.07 -3.42
CA GLN A 256 2.79 -12.47 -4.74
C GLN A 256 1.38 -12.75 -5.27
N GLY A 257 0.50 -13.34 -4.45
CA GLY A 257 -0.86 -13.67 -4.86
C GLY A 257 -1.63 -12.45 -5.35
N ASN A 258 -2.29 -12.60 -6.50
CA ASN A 258 -3.16 -11.57 -7.12
C ASN A 258 -4.65 -11.84 -6.88
N GLY A 259 -4.99 -12.69 -5.90
CA GLY A 259 -6.38 -13.03 -5.54
C GLY A 259 -7.08 -11.92 -4.74
N GLY A 260 -8.34 -12.16 -4.39
CA GLY A 260 -9.12 -11.28 -3.53
C GLY A 260 -9.66 -10.01 -4.18
N HIS A 261 -10.32 -9.19 -3.38
CA HIS A 261 -10.99 -7.97 -3.80
C HIS A 261 -11.85 -8.22 -5.05
N THR A 262 -12.74 -9.22 -4.98
CA THR A 262 -13.63 -9.65 -6.08
C THR A 262 -14.92 -8.82 -6.14
N PHE A 263 -15.02 -7.76 -5.33
CA PHE A 263 -16.22 -6.91 -5.24
C PHE A 263 -16.61 -6.22 -6.55
N GLY A 264 -15.70 -6.12 -7.52
CA GLY A 264 -15.98 -5.56 -8.86
C GLY A 264 -16.42 -6.59 -9.91
N ASP A 265 -16.40 -7.89 -9.58
CA ASP A 265 -16.66 -8.95 -10.57
C ASP A 265 -18.13 -9.02 -11.00
N GLU A 266 -19.03 -8.45 -10.20
CA GLU A 266 -20.46 -8.34 -10.52
C GLU A 266 -20.76 -7.21 -11.50
N LEU A 267 -19.84 -6.23 -11.65
CA LEU A 267 -20.01 -5.14 -12.60
C LEU A 267 -19.93 -5.66 -14.05
N THR A 268 -20.84 -5.16 -14.88
CA THR A 268 -20.73 -5.30 -16.34
C THR A 268 -19.50 -4.57 -16.87
N GLU A 269 -19.06 -4.89 -18.10
CA GLU A 269 -17.95 -4.17 -18.73
C GLU A 269 -18.21 -2.65 -18.82
N ALA A 270 -19.46 -2.26 -19.10
CA ALA A 270 -19.84 -0.85 -19.20
C ALA A 270 -19.78 -0.15 -17.83
N GLU A 271 -20.28 -0.78 -16.77
CA GLU A 271 -20.20 -0.22 -15.40
C GLU A 271 -18.76 -0.13 -14.93
N ARG A 272 -17.95 -1.15 -15.20
CA ARG A 272 -16.51 -1.13 -14.89
C ARG A 272 -15.80 0.00 -15.58
N ALA A 273 -16.05 0.22 -16.88
CA ALA A 273 -15.47 1.32 -17.63
C ALA A 273 -15.86 2.68 -17.03
N ALA A 274 -17.13 2.88 -16.65
CA ALA A 274 -17.56 4.11 -15.99
C ALA A 274 -16.87 4.32 -14.63
N VAL A 275 -16.78 3.29 -13.79
CA VAL A 275 -16.06 3.39 -12.51
C VAL A 275 -14.59 3.76 -12.74
N ILE A 276 -13.92 3.17 -13.72
CA ILE A 276 -12.54 3.55 -14.07
C ILE A 276 -12.49 5.02 -14.52
N GLU A 277 -13.45 5.48 -15.31
CA GLU A 277 -13.53 6.88 -15.75
C GLU A 277 -13.68 7.84 -14.56
N TYR A 278 -14.48 7.48 -13.57
CA TYR A 278 -14.57 8.23 -12.31
C TYR A 278 -13.24 8.20 -11.54
N LEU A 279 -12.57 7.05 -11.43
CA LEU A 279 -11.29 6.94 -10.72
C LEU A 279 -10.17 7.79 -11.35
N LYS A 280 -10.26 8.13 -12.65
CA LYS A 280 -9.36 9.10 -13.30
C LYS A 280 -9.53 10.53 -12.78
N THR A 281 -10.67 10.85 -12.19
CA THR A 281 -10.95 12.20 -11.64
C THR A 281 -10.43 12.40 -10.22
N LEU A 282 -9.96 11.33 -9.56
CA LEU A 282 -9.55 11.31 -8.16
C LEU A 282 -8.07 11.60 -7.94
#